data_AF-A0A520K2M8-F1
#
_entry.id   AF-A0A520K2M8-F1
#
_cell.length_a   1.000
_cell.length_b   1.000
_cell.length_c   1.000
_cell.angle_alpha   90.00
_cell.angle_beta   90.00
_cell.angle_gamma   90.00
#
_symmetry.space_group_name_H-M   'P 1'
#
loop_
_entity.id
_entity.type
_entity.pdbx_description
1 polymer ?
#
loop_
_entity_poly.entity_id
_entity_poly.type
_entity_poly.pdbx_seq_one_letter_code
_entity_poly.pdbx_strand_id
1 'polypeptide(L)'
;MTANIYEIFNSVQGEGIYAGTRQVFVRFCGCQLRCEYCDTQGAHHLADECRVHDRRINNPLDVGVVIDAINDLWTPSTRHVSLTGGEPLLHHGFIRELANRTP
;
A
#
# COMPACT_ATOMS: atom_id res chain seq x y z
N MET A 1 -9.89 6.92 -9.68
CA MET A 1 -10.13 5.45 -9.64
C MET A 1 -10.09 4.98 -8.20
N THR A 2 -10.73 3.85 -7.86
CA THR A 2 -10.71 3.29 -6.50
C THR A 2 -10.00 1.95 -6.42
N ALA A 3 -9.43 1.63 -5.25
CA ALA A 3 -8.82 0.32 -4.95
C ALA A 3 -9.08 -0.06 -3.48
N ASN A 4 -9.18 -1.37 -3.21
CA ASN A 4 -9.23 -1.87 -1.84
C ASN A 4 -7.80 -1.94 -1.29
N ILE A 5 -7.54 -1.19 -0.22
CA ILE A 5 -6.23 -1.10 0.43
C ILE A 5 -6.31 -1.80 1.78
N TYR A 6 -5.34 -2.66 2.08
CA TYR A 6 -5.27 -3.39 3.33
C TYR A 6 -4.69 -2.50 4.44
N GLU A 7 -3.53 -1.88 4.16
CA GLU A 7 -2.89 -0.96 5.08
C GLU A 7 -1.97 0.05 4.38
N ILE A 8 -1.74 1.19 5.04
CA ILE A 8 -0.75 2.19 4.68
C ILE A 8 0.06 2.58 5.93
N PHE A 9 1.39 2.53 5.85
CA PHE A 9 2.26 2.80 7.00
C PHE A 9 3.66 3.27 6.58
N ASN A 10 4.35 4.01 7.46
CA ASN A 10 5.76 4.42 7.26
C ASN A 10 6.70 3.49 8.04
N SER A 11 7.64 2.85 7.36
CA SER A 11 8.60 1.93 7.98
C SER A 11 9.92 1.89 7.21
N VAL A 12 10.85 1.04 7.64
CA VAL A 12 12.11 0.76 6.94
C VAL A 12 11.93 -0.51 6.10
N GLN A 13 12.32 -0.45 4.82
CA GLN A 13 12.33 -1.61 3.93
C GLN A 13 13.29 -2.68 4.46
N GLY A 14 12.79 -3.90 4.60
CA GLY A 14 13.55 -5.04 5.13
C GLY A 14 14.24 -5.86 4.04
N GLU A 15 13.84 -5.71 2.78
CA GLU A 15 14.21 -6.63 1.71
C GLU A 15 14.74 -5.94 0.45
N GLY A 16 15.48 -6.70 -0.35
CA GLY A 16 15.95 -6.30 -1.68
C GLY A 16 16.97 -5.15 -1.66
N ILE A 17 17.08 -4.47 -2.79
CA ILE A 17 18.10 -3.42 -3.03
C ILE A 17 17.91 -2.17 -2.16
N TYR A 18 16.71 -1.98 -1.62
CA TYR A 18 16.36 -0.83 -0.79
C TYR A 18 16.33 -1.16 0.70
N ALA A 19 16.80 -2.34 1.12
CA ALA A 19 16.86 -2.71 2.52
C ALA A 19 17.58 -1.62 3.35
N GLY A 20 16.99 -1.25 4.50
CA GLY A 20 17.46 -0.14 5.34
C GLY A 20 16.93 1.25 4.95
N THR A 21 16.21 1.39 3.84
CA THR A 21 15.65 2.68 3.40
C THR A 21 14.26 2.92 3.97
N ARG A 22 13.97 4.14 4.43
CA ARG A 22 12.63 4.50 4.94
C ARG A 22 11.65 4.79 3.80
N GLN A 23 10.49 4.15 3.87
CA GLN A 23 9.47 4.14 2.82
C GLN A 23 8.05 4.20 3.43
N VAL A 24 7.12 4.77 2.68
CA VAL A 24 5.68 4.55 2.93
C VAL A 24 5.24 3.32 2.16
N PHE A 25 4.67 2.33 2.84
CA PHE A 25 4.13 1.13 2.24
C PHE A 25 2.64 1.33 1.98
N VAL A 26 2.20 1.00 0.77
CA VAL A 26 0.78 0.87 0.41
C VAL A 26 0.55 -0.59 0.07
N ARG A 27 -0.16 -1.30 0.95
CA ARG A 27 -0.48 -2.71 0.77
C ARG A 27 -1.89 -2.85 0.22
N PHE A 28 -2.07 -3.36 -1.00
CA PHE A 28 -3.39 -3.56 -1.58
C PHE A 28 -4.07 -4.82 -1.01
N CYS A 29 -5.39 -4.92 -1.20
CA CYS A 29 -6.13 -6.15 -1.00
C CYS A 29 -6.20 -6.95 -2.31
N GLY A 30 -6.41 -8.26 -2.18
CA GLY A 30 -6.63 -9.17 -3.30
C GLY A 30 -5.34 -9.75 -3.86
N CYS A 31 -5.29 -11.08 -3.97
CA CYS A 31 -4.24 -11.78 -4.69
C CYS A 31 -4.85 -12.92 -5.50
N GLN A 32 -4.42 -13.08 -6.74
CA GLN A 32 -4.86 -14.17 -7.64
C GLN A 32 -4.12 -15.48 -7.38
N LEU A 33 -2.99 -15.43 -6.68
CA LEU A 33 -2.23 -16.61 -6.28
C LEU A 33 -2.73 -17.18 -4.94
N ARG A 34 -2.36 -18.43 -4.67
CA ARG A 34 -2.68 -19.16 -3.43
C ARG A 34 -1.43 -19.84 -2.88
N CYS A 35 -0.39 -19.05 -2.68
CA CYS A 35 0.90 -19.54 -2.20
C CYS A 35 0.75 -20.12 -0.78
N GLU A 36 1.14 -21.37 -0.58
CA GLU A 36 1.08 -22.04 0.73
C GLU A 36 1.99 -21.39 1.78
N TYR A 37 3.04 -20.72 1.32
CA TYR A 37 4.06 -20.06 2.15
C TYR A 37 3.83 -18.55 2.33
N CYS A 38 2.65 -18.02 1.99
CA CYS A 38 2.37 -16.60 2.16
C CYS A 38 2.29 -16.23 3.65
N ASP A 39 3.09 -15.25 4.07
CA ASP A 39 3.11 -14.69 5.41
C ASP A 39 2.04 -13.61 5.65
N THR A 40 1.47 -13.06 4.57
CA THR A 40 0.51 -11.95 4.59
C THR A 40 -0.87 -12.38 4.06
N GLN A 41 -1.36 -13.52 4.53
CA GLN A 41 -2.61 -14.13 4.03
C GLN A 41 -3.83 -13.21 4.20
N GLY A 42 -3.83 -12.32 5.20
CA GLY A 42 -4.90 -11.34 5.41
C GLY A 42 -5.13 -10.42 4.21
N ALA A 43 -4.09 -10.11 3.43
CA ALA A 43 -4.19 -9.26 2.24
C ALA A 43 -4.72 -9.99 0.99
N HIS A 44 -4.93 -11.32 1.05
CA HIS A 44 -5.50 -12.08 -0.08
C HIS A 44 -6.96 -11.74 -0.37
N HIS A 45 -7.68 -11.27 0.65
CA HIS A 45 -9.11 -10.99 0.59
C HIS A 45 -9.37 -9.49 0.65
N LEU A 46 -10.59 -9.11 0.29
CA LEU A 46 -11.04 -7.74 0.48
C LEU A 46 -11.18 -7.47 1.99
N ALA A 47 -10.87 -6.24 2.38
CA ALA A 47 -11.07 -5.74 3.73
C ALA A 47 -12.04 -4.57 3.67
N ASP A 48 -12.98 -4.50 4.62
CA ASP A 48 -13.96 -3.41 4.69
C ASP A 48 -13.31 -2.07 5.01
N GLU A 49 -12.16 -2.09 5.70
CA GLU A 49 -11.41 -0.91 6.11
C GLU A 49 -9.92 -1.04 5.77
N CYS A 50 -9.32 0.05 5.33
CA CYS A 50 -7.88 0.24 5.24
C CYS A 50 -7.35 0.77 6.59
N ARG A 51 -6.31 0.12 7.13
CA ARG A 51 -5.59 0.64 8.31
C ARG A 51 -4.48 1.60 7.89
N VAL A 52 -4.57 2.86 8.29
CA VAL A 52 -3.51 3.86 8.09
C VAL A 52 -2.89 4.17 9.44
N HIS A 53 -1.72 3.57 9.75
CA HIS A 53 -1.12 3.64 11.08
C HIS A 53 -2.14 3.26 12.20
N ASP A 54 -2.62 4.23 12.99
CA ASP A 54 -3.59 4.05 14.09
C ASP A 54 -5.04 4.39 13.72
N ARG A 55 -5.31 4.84 12.48
CA ARG A 55 -6.67 5.16 12.00
C ARG A 55 -7.18 4.12 11.00
N ARG A 56 -8.50 4.08 10.82
CA ARG A 56 -9.21 3.20 9.89
C ARG A 56 -10.05 4.04 8.93
N ILE A 57 -10.07 3.66 7.65
CA ILE A 57 -10.81 4.33 6.59
C ILE A 57 -11.59 3.27 5.80
N ASN A 58 -12.87 3.49 5.57
CA ASN A 58 -13.69 2.54 4.80
C ASN A 58 -13.17 2.39 3.36
N ASN A 59 -13.06 1.14 2.91
CA ASN A 59 -12.75 0.79 1.53
C ASN A 59 -13.99 0.86 0.62
N PRO A 60 -13.82 0.96 -0.71
CA PRO A 60 -12.55 1.17 -1.42
C PRO A 60 -12.07 2.64 -1.33
N LEU A 61 -10.77 2.86 -1.44
CA LEU A 61 -10.18 4.21 -1.39
C LEU A 61 -9.96 4.80 -2.78
N ASP A 62 -10.28 6.09 -2.94
CA ASP A 62 -9.85 6.88 -4.09
C ASP A 62 -8.36 7.21 -4.05
N VAL A 63 -7.75 7.40 -5.22
CA VAL A 63 -6.33 7.80 -5.35
C VAL A 63 -6.00 9.04 -4.52
N GLY A 64 -6.91 10.02 -4.45
CA GLY A 64 -6.72 11.22 -3.63
C GLY A 64 -6.54 10.89 -2.14
N VAL A 65 -7.39 10.03 -1.60
CA VAL A 65 -7.33 9.60 -0.19
C VAL A 65 -6.03 8.86 0.10
N VAL A 66 -5.57 8.02 -0.83
CA VAL A 66 -4.28 7.32 -0.69
C VAL A 66 -3.10 8.30 -0.73
N ILE A 67 -3.13 9.31 -1.61
CA ILE A 67 -2.10 10.36 -1.65
C ILE A 67 -2.07 11.15 -0.36
N ASP A 68 -3.22 11.55 0.16
CA ASP A 68 -3.32 12.28 1.43
C ASP A 68 -2.74 11.43 2.58
N ALA A 69 -3.07 10.13 2.61
CA ALA A 69 -2.48 9.20 3.58
C ALA A 69 -0.96 9.04 3.42
N ILE A 70 -0.44 9.00 2.19
CA ILE A 70 1.02 8.96 1.94
C ILE A 70 1.69 10.24 2.43
N ASN A 71 1.12 11.40 2.11
CA ASN A 71 1.65 12.71 2.51
C ASN A 71 1.64 12.89 4.02
N ASP A 72 0.56 12.49 4.70
CA ASP A 72 0.45 12.50 6.17
C ASP A 72 1.54 11.65 6.84
N LEU A 73 1.95 10.57 6.18
CA LEU A 73 2.98 9.64 6.65
C LEU A 73 4.39 9.98 6.13
N TRP A 74 4.53 11.01 5.29
CA TRP A 74 5.79 11.36 4.67
C TRP A 74 6.67 12.13 5.66
N THR A 75 7.91 11.67 5.82
CA THR A 75 8.90 12.31 6.72
C THR A 75 10.12 12.75 5.94
N PRO A 76 10.97 13.66 6.47
CA PRO A 76 12.21 14.08 5.80
C PRO A 76 13.19 12.94 5.48
N SER A 77 13.06 11.80 6.16
CA SER A 77 13.86 10.59 5.92
C SER A 77 13.21 9.61 4.95
N THR A 78 11.93 9.81 4.60
CA THR A 78 11.24 8.99 3.59
C THR A 78 11.85 9.23 2.22
N ARG A 79 12.03 8.16 1.45
CA ARG A 79 12.67 8.21 0.12
C ARG A 79 11.79 7.65 -0.99
N HIS A 80 10.94 6.68 -0.68
CA HIS A 80 10.13 5.98 -1.67
C HIS A 80 8.75 5.61 -1.12
N VAL A 81 7.84 5.35 -2.04
CA VAL A 81 6.60 4.61 -1.78
C VAL A 81 6.79 3.17 -2.26
N SER A 82 6.48 2.21 -1.40
CA SER A 82 6.50 0.77 -1.71
C SER A 82 5.08 0.30 -1.96
N LEU A 83 4.78 -0.03 -3.22
CA LEU A 83 3.51 -0.62 -3.62
C LEU A 83 3.63 -2.14 -3.53
N THR A 84 2.84 -2.76 -2.66
CA THR A 84 2.95 -4.18 -2.33
C THR A 84 1.58 -4.78 -2.05
N GLY A 85 1.50 -6.11 -1.85
CA GLY A 85 0.40 -6.86 -1.25
C GLY A 85 -1.01 -6.69 -1.86
N GLY A 86 -1.93 -7.62 -1.67
CA GLY A 86 -1.72 -8.99 -2.13
C GLY A 86 -0.94 -8.96 -3.45
N GLU A 87 -1.61 -8.94 -4.60
CA GLU A 87 -0.96 -8.70 -5.88
C GLU A 87 -1.22 -7.26 -6.35
N PRO A 88 -0.26 -6.32 -6.20
CA PRO A 88 -0.46 -4.92 -6.55
C PRO A 88 -0.78 -4.73 -8.04
N LEU A 89 -0.27 -5.59 -8.93
CA LEU A 89 -0.49 -5.43 -10.38
C LEU A 89 -1.93 -5.75 -10.82
N LEU A 90 -2.76 -6.33 -9.97
CA LEU A 90 -4.22 -6.37 -10.18
C LEU A 90 -4.83 -4.96 -10.26
N HIS A 91 -4.15 -3.98 -9.67
CA HIS A 91 -4.59 -2.58 -9.57
C HIS A 91 -3.78 -1.64 -10.48
N HIS A 92 -3.23 -2.15 -11.60
CA HIS A 92 -2.32 -1.39 -12.47
C HIS A 92 -2.85 -0.02 -12.92
N GLY A 93 -4.16 0.11 -13.17
CA GLY A 93 -4.79 1.38 -13.54
C GLY A 93 -4.72 2.42 -12.42
N PHE A 94 -4.97 1.97 -11.19
CA PHE A 94 -4.91 2.79 -9.98
C PHE A 94 -3.46 3.20 -9.70
N ILE A 95 -2.53 2.25 -9.80
CA ILE A 95 -1.08 2.49 -9.61
C ILE A 95 -0.57 3.53 -10.60
N ARG A 96 -0.99 3.47 -11.87
CA ARG A 96 -0.60 4.45 -12.88
C ARG A 96 -1.10 5.86 -12.52
N GLU A 97 -2.34 5.98 -12.03
CA GLU A 97 -2.89 7.27 -11.58
C GLU A 97 -2.15 7.78 -10.34
N LEU A 98 -1.86 6.90 -9.38
CA LEU A 98 -1.13 7.21 -8.16
C LEU A 98 0.29 7.72 -8.47
N ALA A 99 1.05 6.97 -9.29
CA ALA A 99 2.45 7.29 -9.61
C ALA A 99 2.63 8.67 -10.26
N ASN A 100 1.63 9.15 -11.01
CA ASN A 100 1.66 10.49 -11.61
C ASN A 100 1.45 11.64 -10.62
N ARG A 101 1.09 11.33 -9.36
CA ARG A 101 0.68 12.29 -8.33
C ARG A 101 1.41 12.12 -7.00
N THR A 102 2.29 11.12 -6.90
CA THR A 102 3.06 10.84 -5.68
C THR A 102 4.31 11.74 -5.64
N PRO A 103 4.73 12.26 -4.47
CA PRO A 103 5.96 13.07 -4.34
C PRO A 103 7.24 12.34 -4.74
#